data_AF-A0A7C8YQT5-F1
#
_entry.id   AF-A0A7C8YQT5-F1
#
_cell.length_a   1.000
_cell.length_b   1.000
_cell.length_c   1.000
_cell.angle_alpha   90.00
_cell.angle_beta   90.00
_cell.angle_gamma   90.00
#
_symmetry.space_group_name_H-M   'P 1'
#
loop_
_entity.id
_entity.type
_entity.pdbx_description
1 polymer ?
#
loop_
_entity_poly.entity_id
_entity_poly.type
_entity_poly.pdbx_seq_one_letter_code
_entity_poly.pdbx_strand_id
1 'polypeptide(L)'
;IFVYLGDEQPMEDDEIDSLILPDYAAQLKALVVIIEHRFYGKSKPFGMTSMEEALKNATVREYFSSAQAVADYAELIVHVKKNFKAHYSPVIVVGGSYGGMLAAWFRLKYPHIAIGALASSAPVLYFDNIISPNRGYYYVVNKDFKETSKNCYNTIKSSWAKIDEIGSKPNGLSLLSAKFKTCAHLNNTNDLKYFLENLYDVVAQYKRPSLVCNGIDKETNETDVLGRIYAGVVAYFGARTCYDTKVWDRGETSVGYAWQTCSEMVMPVV
;
A
#
# COMPACT_ATOMS: atom_id res chain seq x y z
N ILE A 1 -17.29 21.12 -3.44
CA ILE A 1 -16.90 20.27 -2.29
C ILE A 1 -16.00 19.19 -2.84
N PHE A 2 -14.79 19.08 -2.33
CA PHE A 2 -13.91 17.95 -2.60
C PHE A 2 -14.03 16.97 -1.46
N VAL A 3 -14.26 15.69 -1.79
CA VAL A 3 -14.45 14.65 -0.80
C VAL A 3 -13.40 13.58 -1.04
N TYR A 4 -12.44 13.46 -0.15
CA TYR A 4 -11.48 12.38 -0.16
C TYR A 4 -12.14 11.13 0.46
N LEU A 5 -12.14 10.04 -0.29
CA LEU A 5 -12.64 8.75 0.16
C LEU A 5 -11.47 7.98 0.73
N GLY A 6 -11.44 7.82 2.05
CA GLY A 6 -10.40 7.08 2.76
C GLY A 6 -10.29 5.65 2.25
N ASP A 7 -9.09 5.09 2.32
CA ASP A 7 -8.74 3.81 1.76
C ASP A 7 -8.47 2.79 2.89
N GLU A 8 -7.51 1.89 2.71
CA GLU A 8 -7.22 0.76 3.59
C GLU A 8 -6.38 1.11 4.83
N GLN A 9 -6.55 2.30 5.41
CA GLN A 9 -5.77 2.74 6.57
C GLN A 9 -6.52 3.74 7.47
N PRO A 10 -6.10 3.88 8.75
CA PRO A 10 -6.55 4.97 9.61
C PRO A 10 -6.29 6.33 8.96
N MET A 11 -7.26 7.24 9.02
CA MET A 11 -7.09 8.61 8.53
C MET A 11 -6.80 9.53 9.72
N GLU A 12 -5.59 10.08 9.76
CA GLU A 12 -5.21 11.07 10.78
C GLU A 12 -5.74 12.46 10.41
N ASP A 13 -5.96 13.31 11.43
CA ASP A 13 -6.59 14.61 11.24
C ASP A 13 -5.74 15.54 10.34
N ASP A 14 -4.42 15.36 10.30
CA ASP A 14 -3.44 16.13 9.52
C ASP A 14 -3.15 15.55 8.13
N GLU A 15 -3.70 14.38 7.79
CA GLU A 15 -3.45 13.73 6.50
C GLU A 15 -3.87 14.59 5.31
N ILE A 16 -4.85 15.48 5.52
CA ILE A 16 -5.32 16.47 4.56
C ILE A 16 -4.21 17.38 4.02
N ASP A 17 -3.21 17.71 4.85
CA ASP A 17 -2.15 18.66 4.50
C ASP A 17 -1.15 18.06 3.51
N SER A 18 -1.10 16.72 3.42
CA SER A 18 -0.26 16.00 2.45
C SER A 18 -0.91 15.85 1.07
N LEU A 19 -2.21 16.12 0.96
CA LEU A 19 -2.96 16.00 -0.29
C LEU A 19 -2.87 17.30 -1.10
N ILE A 20 -3.06 17.20 -2.41
CA ILE A 20 -3.19 18.38 -3.31
C ILE A 20 -4.55 19.10 -3.17
N LEU A 21 -5.47 18.54 -2.38
CA LEU A 21 -6.84 19.04 -2.28
C LEU A 21 -6.96 20.42 -1.63
N PRO A 22 -6.22 20.76 -0.55
CA PRO A 22 -6.24 22.11 0.01
C PRO A 22 -5.83 23.19 -1.00
N ASP A 23 -4.84 22.93 -1.86
CA ASP A 23 -4.40 23.87 -2.89
C ASP A 23 -5.51 24.17 -3.90
N TYR A 24 -6.16 23.12 -4.42
CA TYR A 24 -7.30 23.29 -5.32
C TYR A 24 -8.50 23.91 -4.61
N ALA A 25 -8.72 23.57 -3.33
CA ALA A 25 -9.81 24.11 -2.55
C ALA A 25 -9.65 25.61 -2.31
N ALA A 26 -8.43 26.09 -2.06
CA ALA A 26 -8.13 27.51 -1.93
C ALA A 26 -8.44 28.27 -3.22
N GLN A 27 -8.06 27.73 -4.38
CA GLN A 27 -8.31 28.34 -5.69
C GLN A 27 -9.80 28.33 -6.07
N LEU A 28 -10.49 27.22 -5.82
CA LEU A 28 -11.87 26.98 -6.23
C LEU A 28 -12.90 27.33 -5.14
N LYS A 29 -12.44 27.86 -4.01
CA LYS A 29 -13.24 28.19 -2.82
C LYS A 29 -14.11 27.00 -2.39
N ALA A 30 -13.52 25.81 -2.36
CA ALA A 30 -14.21 24.57 -2.05
C ALA A 30 -14.05 24.18 -0.58
N LEU A 31 -15.10 23.57 -0.02
CA LEU A 31 -14.97 22.76 1.19
C LEU A 31 -14.23 21.46 0.85
N VAL A 32 -13.27 21.07 1.69
CA VAL A 32 -12.65 19.74 1.67
C VAL A 32 -13.25 18.91 2.81
N VAL A 33 -13.60 17.67 2.50
CA VAL A 33 -14.10 16.68 3.45
C VAL A 33 -13.27 15.43 3.28
N ILE A 34 -12.81 14.84 4.38
CA ILE A 34 -12.19 13.51 4.38
C ILE A 34 -13.16 12.59 5.10
N ILE A 35 -13.38 11.42 4.51
CA ILE A 35 -14.22 10.40 5.12
C ILE A 35 -13.38 9.14 5.29
N GLU A 36 -13.10 8.80 6.55
CA GLU A 36 -12.40 7.58 6.91
C GLU A 36 -13.22 6.34 6.50
N HIS A 37 -12.54 5.33 5.97
CA HIS A 37 -13.19 4.09 5.56
C HIS A 37 -13.68 3.32 6.79
N ARG A 38 -14.86 2.71 6.70
CA ARG A 38 -15.34 1.80 7.76
C ARG A 38 -14.29 0.74 8.11
N PHE A 39 -14.26 0.30 9.36
CA PHE A 39 -13.29 -0.62 9.97
C PHE A 39 -11.90 -0.05 10.24
N TYR A 40 -11.46 0.98 9.52
CA TYR A 40 -10.15 1.57 9.72
C TYR A 40 -10.18 2.71 10.73
N GLY A 41 -9.09 2.86 11.48
CA GLY A 41 -8.87 3.99 12.39
C GLY A 41 -9.97 4.12 13.44
N LYS A 42 -10.63 5.26 13.51
CA LYS A 42 -11.68 5.49 14.52
C LYS A 42 -13.05 4.97 14.06
N SER A 43 -13.19 4.64 12.78
CA SER A 43 -14.46 4.30 12.12
C SER A 43 -14.82 2.81 12.20
N LYS A 44 -14.76 2.23 13.41
CA LYS A 44 -15.07 0.82 13.65
C LYS A 44 -16.57 0.61 13.96
N PRO A 45 -17.29 -0.24 13.22
CA PRO A 45 -18.71 -0.49 13.47
C PRO A 45 -18.98 -1.07 14.86
N PHE A 46 -20.18 -0.83 15.39
CA PHE A 46 -20.71 -1.45 16.62
C PHE A 46 -19.84 -1.27 17.88
N GLY A 47 -19.03 -0.20 17.94
CA GLY A 47 -18.20 0.10 19.11
C GLY A 47 -17.01 -0.84 19.29
N MET A 48 -16.61 -1.57 18.25
CA MET A 48 -15.41 -2.42 18.26
C MET A 48 -14.17 -1.57 18.52
N THR A 49 -13.23 -2.11 19.30
CA THR A 49 -12.03 -1.38 19.73
C THR A 49 -10.82 -1.64 18.86
N SER A 50 -10.80 -2.74 18.10
CA SER A 50 -9.70 -3.09 17.18
C SER A 50 -10.19 -3.78 15.90
N MET A 51 -9.34 -3.74 14.87
CA MET A 51 -9.59 -4.42 13.59
C MET A 51 -9.71 -5.93 13.79
N GLU A 52 -8.85 -6.51 14.63
CA GLU A 52 -8.84 -7.94 14.94
C GLU A 52 -10.10 -8.39 15.66
N GLU A 53 -10.62 -7.56 16.57
CA GLU A 53 -11.90 -7.82 17.23
C GLU A 53 -13.05 -7.83 16.22
N ALA A 54 -13.12 -6.81 15.36
CA ALA A 54 -14.15 -6.68 14.34
C ALA A 54 -14.13 -7.86 13.34
N LEU A 55 -12.94 -8.31 12.94
CA LEU A 55 -12.78 -9.42 11.98
C LEU A 55 -13.04 -10.81 12.59
N LYS A 56 -12.90 -10.99 13.91
CA LYS A 56 -13.26 -12.25 14.58
C LYS A 56 -14.76 -12.47 14.64
N ASN A 57 -15.54 -11.39 14.68
CA ASN A 57 -17.00 -11.46 14.72
C ASN A 57 -17.57 -11.55 13.30
N ALA A 58 -18.13 -12.71 12.92
CA ALA A 58 -18.67 -12.92 11.57
C ALA A 58 -19.76 -11.91 11.20
N THR A 59 -20.69 -11.62 12.11
CA THR A 59 -21.78 -10.67 11.88
C THR A 59 -21.28 -9.26 11.65
N VAL A 60 -20.25 -8.83 12.39
CA VAL A 60 -19.65 -7.51 12.18
C VAL A 60 -18.88 -7.50 10.86
N ARG A 61 -18.02 -8.49 10.63
CA ARG A 61 -17.18 -8.61 9.44
C ARG A 61 -17.96 -8.65 8.12
N GLU A 62 -19.21 -9.13 8.11
CA GLU A 62 -20.10 -9.06 6.93
C GLU A 62 -20.32 -7.63 6.41
N TYR A 63 -20.17 -6.63 7.26
CA TYR A 63 -20.26 -5.22 6.89
C TYR A 63 -18.96 -4.66 6.30
N PHE A 64 -17.88 -5.44 6.25
CA PHE A 64 -16.60 -5.01 5.71
C PHE A 64 -16.51 -5.28 4.20
N SER A 65 -17.15 -4.41 3.43
CA SER A 65 -17.11 -4.45 1.96
C SER A 65 -17.00 -3.05 1.34
N SER A 66 -16.49 -3.02 0.13
CA SER A 66 -16.39 -1.82 -0.71
C SER A 66 -17.75 -1.24 -1.04
N ALA A 67 -18.76 -2.08 -1.31
CA ALA A 67 -20.13 -1.64 -1.59
C ALA A 67 -20.73 -0.87 -0.41
N GLN A 68 -20.48 -1.37 0.80
CA GLN A 68 -20.91 -0.76 2.04
C GLN A 68 -20.17 0.55 2.35
N ALA A 69 -18.84 0.59 2.15
CA ALA A 69 -18.06 1.83 2.30
C ALA A 69 -18.54 2.92 1.32
N VAL A 70 -18.80 2.55 0.07
CA VAL A 70 -19.35 3.48 -0.95
C VAL A 70 -20.73 4.01 -0.57
N ALA A 71 -21.55 3.21 0.11
CA ALA A 71 -22.83 3.67 0.67
C ALA A 71 -22.65 4.66 1.84
N ASP A 72 -21.67 4.42 2.75
CA ASP A 72 -21.36 5.36 3.84
C ASP A 72 -20.96 6.73 3.31
N TYR A 73 -20.07 6.75 2.32
CA TYR A 73 -19.65 7.99 1.68
C TYR A 73 -20.86 8.74 1.10
N ALA A 74 -21.83 8.03 0.53
CA ALA A 74 -23.00 8.66 -0.07
C ALA A 74 -23.86 9.34 1.01
N GLU A 75 -24.13 8.62 2.11
CA GLU A 75 -24.91 9.13 3.23
C GLU A 75 -24.21 10.33 3.89
N LEU A 76 -22.91 10.23 4.15
CA LEU A 76 -22.13 11.29 4.78
C LEU A 76 -22.03 12.55 3.91
N ILE A 77 -21.86 12.40 2.59
CA ILE A 77 -21.86 13.56 1.68
C ILE A 77 -23.23 14.26 1.70
N VAL A 78 -24.33 13.50 1.68
CA VAL A 78 -25.69 14.07 1.78
C VAL A 78 -25.87 14.79 3.13
N HIS A 79 -25.41 14.18 4.22
CA HIS A 79 -25.44 14.75 5.56
C HIS A 79 -24.66 16.07 5.64
N VAL A 80 -23.42 16.09 5.14
CA VAL A 80 -22.59 17.30 5.07
C VAL A 80 -23.29 18.39 4.24
N LYS A 81 -23.81 18.06 3.06
CA LYS A 81 -24.53 19.05 2.23
C LYS A 81 -25.73 19.64 2.96
N LYS A 82 -26.48 18.83 3.73
CA LYS A 82 -27.62 19.29 4.53
C LYS A 82 -27.15 20.21 5.67
N ASN A 83 -26.16 19.79 6.45
CA ASN A 83 -25.69 20.54 7.62
C ASN A 83 -25.08 21.90 7.25
N PHE A 84 -24.33 21.95 6.15
CA PHE A 84 -23.73 23.19 5.65
C PHE A 84 -24.66 23.99 4.71
N LYS A 85 -25.93 23.58 4.55
CA LYS A 85 -26.90 24.19 3.61
C LYS A 85 -26.36 24.30 2.18
N ALA A 86 -25.50 23.37 1.79
CA ALA A 86 -24.74 23.34 0.54
C ALA A 86 -25.45 22.49 -0.54
N HIS A 87 -26.78 22.52 -0.60
CA HIS A 87 -27.59 21.63 -1.45
C HIS A 87 -27.20 21.67 -2.93
N TYR A 88 -26.90 22.86 -3.46
CA TYR A 88 -26.51 23.08 -4.86
C TYR A 88 -25.00 23.00 -5.10
N SER A 89 -24.19 22.84 -4.05
CA SER A 89 -22.74 22.77 -4.21
C SER A 89 -22.35 21.49 -4.95
N PRO A 90 -21.56 21.58 -6.03
CA PRO A 90 -21.07 20.40 -6.74
C PRO A 90 -20.09 19.64 -5.87
N VAL A 91 -20.10 18.31 -6.00
CA VAL A 91 -19.20 17.40 -5.28
C VAL A 91 -18.30 16.70 -6.30
N ILE A 92 -17.00 16.70 -6.05
CA ILE A 92 -16.04 15.82 -6.74
C ILE A 92 -15.44 14.91 -5.67
N VAL A 93 -15.55 13.60 -5.89
CA VAL A 93 -14.93 12.60 -5.02
C VAL A 93 -13.51 12.30 -5.50
N VAL A 94 -12.60 12.05 -4.57
CA VAL A 94 -11.17 11.88 -4.86
C VAL A 94 -10.65 10.72 -4.03
N GLY A 95 -9.72 9.95 -4.59
CA GLY A 95 -9.00 8.93 -3.83
C GLY A 95 -7.77 8.44 -4.58
N GLY A 96 -6.81 7.88 -3.84
CA GLY A 96 -5.63 7.19 -4.37
C GLY A 96 -5.72 5.69 -4.16
N SER A 97 -5.03 4.88 -4.96
CA SER A 97 -4.97 3.42 -4.77
C SER A 97 -6.38 2.80 -4.71
N TYR A 98 -6.70 1.98 -3.69
CA TYR A 98 -8.04 1.47 -3.41
C TYR A 98 -9.06 2.61 -3.18
N GLY A 99 -8.70 3.69 -2.48
CA GLY A 99 -9.52 4.90 -2.39
C GLY A 99 -9.87 5.48 -3.76
N GLY A 100 -8.96 5.37 -4.73
CA GLY A 100 -9.19 5.74 -6.12
C GLY A 100 -10.20 4.81 -6.81
N MET A 101 -10.16 3.51 -6.51
CA MET A 101 -11.17 2.54 -6.97
C MET A 101 -12.53 2.90 -6.38
N LEU A 102 -12.59 3.20 -5.08
CA LEU A 102 -13.80 3.68 -4.41
C LEU A 102 -14.33 4.97 -5.05
N ALA A 103 -13.48 5.94 -5.38
CA ALA A 103 -13.90 7.17 -6.05
C ALA A 103 -14.49 6.91 -7.44
N ALA A 104 -13.88 6.02 -8.23
CA ALA A 104 -14.42 5.60 -9.53
C ALA A 104 -15.78 4.90 -9.37
N TRP A 105 -15.87 3.92 -8.48
CA TRP A 105 -17.10 3.17 -8.22
C TRP A 105 -18.22 4.05 -7.63
N PHE A 106 -17.86 4.99 -6.76
CA PHE A 106 -18.79 5.98 -6.22
C PHE A 106 -19.42 6.79 -7.34
N ARG A 107 -18.63 7.32 -8.29
CA ARG A 107 -19.17 8.09 -9.41
C ARG A 107 -20.08 7.24 -10.32
N LEU A 108 -19.79 5.95 -10.49
CA LEU A 108 -20.63 5.04 -11.26
C LEU A 108 -21.96 4.74 -10.56
N LYS A 109 -21.97 4.57 -9.23
CA LYS A 109 -23.15 4.16 -8.46
C LYS A 109 -24.00 5.33 -7.96
N TYR A 110 -23.37 6.44 -7.61
CA TYR A 110 -24.01 7.65 -7.08
C TYR A 110 -23.76 8.89 -7.95
N PRO A 111 -24.04 8.85 -9.27
CA PRO A 111 -23.78 9.97 -10.15
C PRO A 111 -24.68 11.20 -9.87
N HIS A 112 -25.75 11.02 -9.10
CA HIS A 112 -26.63 12.09 -8.63
C HIS A 112 -26.07 12.83 -7.40
N ILE A 113 -25.05 12.30 -6.72
CA ILE A 113 -24.40 12.92 -5.55
C ILE A 113 -23.12 13.65 -5.95
N ALA A 114 -22.21 12.98 -6.66
CA ALA A 114 -20.94 13.54 -7.09
C ALA A 114 -20.90 13.72 -8.61
N ILE A 115 -20.56 14.90 -9.10
CA ILE A 115 -20.54 15.24 -10.53
C ILE A 115 -19.31 14.69 -11.26
N GLY A 116 -18.27 14.30 -10.52
CA GLY A 116 -17.04 13.75 -11.08
C GLY A 116 -16.23 13.00 -10.01
N ALA A 117 -15.23 12.25 -10.48
CA ALA A 117 -14.27 11.55 -9.63
C ALA A 117 -12.84 11.77 -10.15
N LEU A 118 -11.90 11.98 -9.23
CA LEU A 118 -10.47 11.87 -9.49
C LEU A 118 -9.97 10.56 -8.86
N ALA A 119 -9.85 9.52 -9.69
CA ALA A 119 -9.38 8.20 -9.30
C ALA A 119 -7.87 8.07 -9.57
N SER A 120 -7.05 8.52 -8.62
CA SER A 120 -5.60 8.56 -8.78
C SER A 120 -4.98 7.18 -8.61
N SER A 121 -4.22 6.71 -9.61
CA SER A 121 -3.53 5.42 -9.57
C SER A 121 -4.42 4.22 -9.16
N ALA A 122 -5.70 4.26 -9.53
CA ALA A 122 -6.68 3.25 -9.14
C ALA A 122 -6.55 1.97 -9.99
N PRO A 123 -6.21 0.81 -9.43
CA PRO A 123 -6.02 -0.43 -10.18
C PRO A 123 -7.34 -1.14 -10.53
N VAL A 124 -8.32 -0.41 -11.07
CA VAL A 124 -9.69 -0.93 -11.38
C VAL A 124 -9.73 -2.08 -12.38
N LEU A 125 -8.63 -2.36 -13.09
CA LEU A 125 -8.50 -3.44 -14.08
C LEU A 125 -7.72 -4.66 -13.56
N TYR A 126 -7.28 -4.68 -12.30
CA TYR A 126 -6.46 -5.78 -11.76
C TYR A 126 -7.24 -7.05 -11.40
N PHE A 127 -8.46 -7.20 -11.91
CA PHE A 127 -9.35 -8.35 -11.70
C PHE A 127 -9.34 -9.28 -12.91
N ASP A 128 -9.79 -10.53 -12.73
CA ASP A 128 -10.11 -11.50 -13.79
C ASP A 128 -9.03 -11.71 -14.87
N ASN A 129 -7.75 -11.54 -14.51
CA ASN A 129 -6.62 -11.62 -15.45
C ASN A 129 -6.73 -10.68 -16.67
N ILE A 130 -7.39 -9.52 -16.51
CA ILE A 130 -7.51 -8.50 -17.57
C ILE A 130 -6.14 -7.91 -17.94
N ILE A 131 -5.25 -7.76 -16.96
CA ILE A 131 -3.89 -7.24 -17.17
C ILE A 131 -2.98 -8.35 -17.68
N SER A 132 -2.27 -8.09 -18.78
CA SER A 132 -1.27 -9.00 -19.31
C SER A 132 -0.03 -9.07 -18.38
N PRO A 133 0.64 -10.23 -18.24
CA PRO A 133 1.79 -10.37 -17.33
C PRO A 133 2.92 -9.36 -17.57
N ASN A 134 3.15 -8.94 -18.82
CA ASN A 134 4.13 -7.91 -19.18
C ASN A 134 3.70 -6.46 -18.85
N ARG A 135 2.59 -6.29 -18.15
CA ARG A 135 2.07 -5.01 -17.64
C ARG A 135 1.61 -5.13 -16.18
N GLY A 136 1.76 -6.32 -15.58
CA GLY A 136 1.47 -6.57 -14.18
C GLY A 136 2.43 -5.84 -13.25
N TYR A 137 2.07 -5.80 -11.97
CA TYR A 137 2.76 -5.02 -10.95
C TYR A 137 4.25 -5.36 -10.87
N TYR A 138 4.58 -6.64 -10.66
CA TYR A 138 5.97 -7.07 -10.51
C TYR A 138 6.79 -6.89 -11.80
N TYR A 139 6.18 -6.98 -12.99
CA TYR A 139 6.88 -6.66 -14.23
C TYR A 139 7.30 -5.18 -14.27
N VAL A 140 6.40 -4.28 -13.87
CA VAL A 140 6.69 -2.84 -13.82
C VAL A 140 7.76 -2.53 -12.78
N VAL A 141 7.68 -3.12 -11.58
CA VAL A 141 8.74 -3.00 -10.55
C VAL A 141 10.09 -3.45 -11.11
N ASN A 142 10.15 -4.64 -11.73
CA ASN A 142 11.38 -5.14 -12.35
C ASN A 142 11.91 -4.20 -13.44
N LYS A 143 11.02 -3.62 -14.25
CA LYS A 143 11.37 -2.67 -15.30
C LYS A 143 11.99 -1.40 -14.72
N ASP A 144 11.40 -0.84 -13.66
CA ASP A 144 11.90 0.38 -13.01
C ASP A 144 13.32 0.20 -12.47
N PHE A 145 13.60 -0.94 -11.82
CA PHE A 145 14.94 -1.29 -11.38
C PHE A 145 15.91 -1.48 -12.55
N LYS A 146 15.48 -2.17 -13.62
CA LYS A 146 16.31 -2.42 -14.80
C LYS A 146 16.66 -1.15 -15.56
N GLU A 147 15.73 -0.21 -15.66
CA GLU A 147 15.95 1.11 -16.28
C GLU A 147 16.83 2.01 -15.41
N THR A 148 16.76 1.85 -14.08
CA THR A 148 17.64 2.57 -13.14
C THR A 148 19.07 2.05 -13.17
N SER A 149 19.27 0.73 -13.06
CA SER A 149 20.59 0.11 -13.15
C SER A 149 20.48 -1.38 -13.49
N LYS A 150 21.11 -1.78 -14.60
CA LYS A 150 21.19 -3.18 -15.01
C LYS A 150 21.98 -4.04 -14.02
N ASN A 151 23.01 -3.48 -13.39
CA ASN A 151 23.82 -4.21 -12.40
C ASN A 151 23.01 -4.45 -11.11
N CYS A 152 22.33 -3.42 -10.61
CA CYS A 152 21.40 -3.52 -9.50
C CYS A 152 20.31 -4.57 -9.77
N TYR A 153 19.62 -4.47 -10.91
CA TYR A 153 18.61 -5.44 -11.34
C TYR A 153 19.13 -6.88 -11.36
N ASN A 154 20.30 -7.12 -11.98
CA ASN A 154 20.89 -8.47 -12.05
C ASN A 154 21.31 -8.99 -10.67
N THR A 155 21.77 -8.10 -9.79
CA THR A 155 22.14 -8.44 -8.40
C THR A 155 20.90 -8.84 -7.60
N ILE A 156 19.81 -8.07 -7.68
CA ILE A 156 18.52 -8.41 -7.06
C ILE A 156 18.02 -9.76 -7.60
N LYS A 157 17.97 -9.92 -8.92
CA LYS A 157 17.49 -11.15 -9.57
C LYS A 157 18.26 -12.40 -9.11
N SER A 158 19.58 -12.31 -8.99
CA SER A 158 20.42 -13.44 -8.56
C SER A 158 20.37 -13.70 -7.05
N SER A 159 20.01 -12.69 -6.25
CA SER A 159 19.96 -12.81 -4.79
C SER A 159 18.92 -13.81 -4.29
N TRP A 160 17.79 -13.93 -4.98
CA TRP A 160 16.67 -14.79 -4.55
C TRP A 160 17.07 -16.26 -4.41
N ALA A 161 17.73 -16.80 -5.44
CA ALA A 161 18.25 -18.17 -5.42
C ALA A 161 19.37 -18.33 -4.38
N LYS A 162 20.18 -17.28 -4.16
CA LYS A 162 21.26 -17.33 -3.18
C LYS A 162 20.75 -17.35 -1.74
N ILE A 163 19.66 -16.65 -1.46
CA ILE A 163 18.96 -16.71 -0.16
C ILE A 163 18.50 -18.13 0.11
N ASP A 164 17.87 -18.81 -0.86
CA ASP A 164 17.42 -20.19 -0.69
C ASP A 164 18.59 -21.17 -0.51
N GLU A 165 19.64 -21.04 -1.34
CA GLU A 165 20.82 -21.89 -1.28
C GLU A 165 21.51 -21.82 0.10
N ILE A 166 21.59 -20.62 0.69
CA ILE A 166 22.16 -20.47 2.03
C ILE A 166 21.18 -20.96 3.08
N GLY A 167 19.90 -20.59 2.98
CA GLY A 167 18.87 -20.95 3.95
C GLY A 167 18.62 -22.46 4.08
N SER A 168 18.89 -23.23 3.03
CA SER A 168 18.75 -24.70 3.04
C SER A 168 19.90 -25.43 3.73
N LYS A 169 21.01 -24.75 4.05
CA LYS A 169 22.17 -25.36 4.71
C LYS A 169 21.99 -25.36 6.24
N PRO A 170 22.67 -26.26 6.98
CA PRO A 170 22.74 -26.19 8.44
C PRO A 170 23.21 -24.81 8.90
N ASN A 171 22.50 -24.21 9.86
CA ASN A 171 22.72 -22.84 10.35
C ASN A 171 22.56 -21.72 9.30
N GLY A 172 22.01 -22.03 8.12
CA GLY A 172 21.81 -21.10 7.01
C GLY A 172 20.99 -19.87 7.38
N LEU A 173 19.87 -20.09 8.08
CA LEU A 173 19.01 -19.00 8.57
C LEU A 173 19.72 -18.10 9.58
N SER A 174 20.54 -18.66 10.47
CA SER A 174 21.37 -17.88 11.39
C SER A 174 22.41 -17.04 10.66
N LEU A 175 23.04 -17.59 9.61
CA LEU A 175 23.97 -16.85 8.75
C LEU A 175 23.26 -15.70 8.03
N LEU A 176 22.06 -15.94 7.49
CA LEU A 176 21.25 -14.89 6.85
C LEU A 176 20.84 -13.81 7.85
N SER A 177 20.36 -14.19 9.03
CA SER A 177 20.02 -13.25 10.12
C SER A 177 21.20 -12.37 10.50
N ALA A 178 22.40 -12.96 10.67
CA ALA A 178 23.60 -12.21 10.98
C ALA A 178 24.00 -11.27 9.83
N LYS A 179 23.95 -11.76 8.58
CA LYS A 179 24.35 -11.00 7.38
C LYS A 179 23.47 -9.79 7.15
N PHE A 180 22.15 -9.94 7.32
CA PHE A 180 21.18 -8.86 7.17
C PHE A 180 20.92 -8.08 8.45
N LYS A 181 21.57 -8.45 9.56
CA LYS A 181 21.33 -7.91 10.92
C LYS A 181 19.83 -7.87 11.26
N THR A 182 19.13 -8.99 11.11
CA THR A 182 17.70 -9.05 11.42
C THR A 182 17.47 -8.91 12.94
N CYS A 183 16.42 -8.20 13.36
CA CYS A 183 16.13 -8.01 14.79
C CYS A 183 15.71 -9.30 15.50
N ALA A 184 14.97 -10.16 14.80
CA ALA A 184 14.65 -11.50 15.23
C ALA A 184 15.40 -12.53 14.37
N HIS A 185 15.58 -13.74 14.90
CA HIS A 185 16.08 -14.86 14.10
C HIS A 185 15.06 -15.23 13.02
N LEU A 186 15.54 -15.54 11.81
CA LEU A 186 14.68 -15.92 10.69
C LEU A 186 14.16 -17.35 10.88
N ASN A 187 12.83 -17.52 10.83
CA ASN A 187 12.21 -18.84 10.89
C ASN A 187 12.27 -19.58 9.55
N ASN A 188 12.27 -18.84 8.45
CA ASN A 188 12.36 -19.36 7.09
C ASN A 188 12.95 -18.30 6.15
N THR A 189 13.28 -18.67 4.91
CA THR A 189 13.82 -17.73 3.91
C THR A 189 12.79 -16.74 3.38
N ASN A 190 11.49 -17.09 3.41
CA ASN A 190 10.42 -16.23 2.93
C ASN A 190 10.29 -14.96 3.78
N ASP A 191 10.54 -15.02 5.10
CA ASP A 191 10.54 -13.83 5.95
C ASP A 191 11.51 -12.75 5.45
N LEU A 192 12.71 -13.15 5.01
CA LEU A 192 13.69 -12.23 4.43
C LEU A 192 13.29 -11.80 3.02
N LYS A 193 12.76 -12.72 2.20
CA LYS A 193 12.34 -12.41 0.83
C LYS A 193 11.20 -11.40 0.80
N TYR A 194 10.15 -11.60 1.60
CA TYR A 194 9.02 -10.68 1.72
C TYR A 194 9.47 -9.30 2.21
N PHE A 195 10.40 -9.24 3.17
CA PHE A 195 10.98 -7.97 3.62
C PHE A 195 11.66 -7.21 2.48
N LEU A 196 12.45 -7.91 1.65
CA LEU A 196 13.17 -7.32 0.51
C LEU A 196 12.23 -6.98 -0.66
N GLU A 197 11.25 -7.83 -0.95
CA GLU A 197 10.22 -7.61 -1.97
C GLU A 197 9.45 -6.31 -1.68
N ASN A 198 8.91 -6.17 -0.46
CA ASN A 198 8.21 -4.95 -0.05
C ASN A 198 9.10 -3.71 -0.11
N LEU A 199 10.39 -3.83 0.26
CA LEU A 199 11.36 -2.74 0.07
C LEU A 199 11.43 -2.31 -1.40
N TYR A 200 11.56 -3.28 -2.32
CA TYR A 200 11.67 -2.99 -3.75
C TYR A 200 10.38 -2.40 -4.32
N ASP A 201 9.23 -2.93 -3.91
CA ASP A 201 7.91 -2.46 -4.32
C ASP A 201 7.67 -1.01 -3.88
N VAL A 202 7.95 -0.69 -2.61
CA VAL A 202 7.80 0.67 -2.07
C VAL A 202 8.71 1.66 -2.82
N VAL A 203 9.99 1.33 -3.04
CA VAL A 203 10.87 2.28 -3.75
C VAL A 203 10.50 2.43 -5.21
N ALA A 204 9.97 1.39 -5.87
CA ALA A 204 9.45 1.51 -7.24
C ALA A 204 8.19 2.40 -7.27
N GLN A 205 7.24 2.16 -6.37
CA GLN A 205 5.99 2.91 -6.25
C GLN A 205 6.22 4.42 -6.12
N TYR A 206 7.20 4.83 -5.32
CA TYR A 206 7.57 6.25 -5.14
C TYR A 206 8.65 6.75 -6.08
N LYS A 207 8.96 6.00 -7.16
CA LYS A 207 9.93 6.36 -8.21
C LYS A 207 11.33 6.68 -7.68
N ARG A 208 11.76 5.89 -6.69
CA ARG A 208 13.05 5.97 -5.99
C ARG A 208 13.93 4.69 -6.04
N PRO A 209 13.91 3.81 -7.08
CA PRO A 209 14.83 2.67 -7.13
C PRO A 209 16.32 3.04 -6.99
N SER A 210 16.69 4.26 -7.39
CA SER A 210 18.05 4.79 -7.28
C SER A 210 18.58 4.79 -5.84
N LEU A 211 17.72 4.93 -4.82
CA LEU A 211 18.16 4.89 -3.41
C LEU A 211 18.80 3.53 -3.08
N VAL A 212 18.13 2.44 -3.46
CA VAL A 212 18.61 1.08 -3.23
C VAL A 212 19.74 0.74 -4.20
N CYS A 213 19.60 1.08 -5.48
CA CYS A 213 20.60 0.75 -6.49
C CYS A 213 21.93 1.45 -6.26
N ASN A 214 21.93 2.70 -5.78
CA ASN A 214 23.18 3.38 -5.40
C ASN A 214 23.91 2.64 -4.28
N GLY A 215 23.21 1.98 -3.35
CA GLY A 215 23.83 1.13 -2.33
C GLY A 215 24.43 -0.13 -2.94
N ILE A 216 23.65 -0.84 -3.77
CA ILE A 216 24.06 -2.09 -4.42
C ILE A 216 25.26 -1.89 -5.36
N ASP A 217 25.26 -0.81 -6.15
CA ASP A 217 26.25 -0.57 -7.21
C ASP A 217 27.55 0.06 -6.69
N LYS A 218 27.56 0.67 -5.49
CA LYS A 218 28.77 1.21 -4.86
C LYS A 218 29.71 0.13 -4.33
N GLU A 219 29.19 -1.05 -4.06
CA GLU A 219 29.96 -2.17 -3.53
C GLU A 219 30.94 -2.74 -4.56
N THR A 220 32.10 -3.19 -4.09
CA THR A 220 33.16 -3.71 -4.99
C THR A 220 32.80 -5.09 -5.54
N ASN A 221 33.53 -5.56 -6.55
CA ASN A 221 33.40 -6.92 -7.08
C ASN A 221 33.78 -8.03 -6.10
N GLU A 222 34.41 -7.67 -4.97
CA GLU A 222 34.76 -8.61 -3.90
C GLU A 222 33.58 -8.84 -2.93
N THR A 223 32.63 -7.90 -2.84
CA THR A 223 31.41 -8.06 -2.05
C THR A 223 30.48 -9.08 -2.73
N ASP A 224 30.12 -10.13 -1.99
CA ASP A 224 29.19 -11.14 -2.46
C ASP A 224 27.79 -10.58 -2.74
N VAL A 225 26.99 -11.31 -3.54
CA VAL A 225 25.65 -10.86 -3.97
C VAL A 225 24.80 -10.37 -2.78
N LEU A 226 24.75 -11.14 -1.69
CA LEU A 226 23.93 -10.77 -0.54
C LEU A 226 24.52 -9.60 0.28
N GLY A 227 25.83 -9.38 0.23
CA GLY A 227 26.48 -8.20 0.81
C GLY A 227 26.06 -6.94 0.08
N ARG A 228 25.99 -7.00 -1.25
CA ARG A 228 25.45 -5.90 -2.07
C ARG A 228 23.98 -5.62 -1.78
N ILE A 229 23.15 -6.66 -1.66
CA ILE A 229 21.74 -6.49 -1.26
C ILE A 229 21.65 -5.82 0.11
N TYR A 230 22.44 -6.25 1.09
CA TYR A 230 22.49 -5.62 2.41
C TYR A 230 22.88 -4.13 2.33
N ALA A 231 23.85 -3.75 1.49
CA ALA A 231 24.19 -2.36 1.26
C ALA A 231 23.00 -1.55 0.69
N GLY A 232 22.19 -2.15 -0.17
CA GLY A 232 20.91 -1.58 -0.64
C GLY A 232 19.89 -1.35 0.50
N VAL A 233 19.76 -2.32 1.42
CA VAL A 233 18.91 -2.18 2.62
C VAL A 233 19.37 -1.02 3.49
N VAL A 234 20.68 -0.93 3.76
CA VAL A 234 21.28 0.17 4.54
C VAL A 234 21.08 1.51 3.85
N ALA A 235 21.20 1.57 2.52
CA ALA A 235 21.02 2.80 1.76
C ALA A 235 19.60 3.37 1.87
N TYR A 236 18.58 2.51 1.96
CA TYR A 236 17.19 2.94 2.13
C TYR A 236 16.82 3.24 3.59
N PHE A 237 17.10 2.30 4.50
CA PHE A 237 16.65 2.41 5.90
C PHE A 237 17.59 3.22 6.81
N GLY A 238 18.78 3.55 6.33
CA GLY A 238 19.90 4.03 7.13
C GLY A 238 20.57 2.90 7.91
N ALA A 239 21.79 3.15 8.40
CA ALA A 239 22.49 2.18 9.24
C ALA A 239 21.78 2.03 10.60
N ARG A 240 21.36 0.80 10.92
CA ARG A 240 20.67 0.44 12.18
C ARG A 240 21.40 -0.68 12.91
N THR A 241 21.08 -0.83 14.20
CA THR A 241 21.54 -1.97 15.02
C THR A 241 20.97 -3.29 14.50
N CYS A 242 19.71 -3.28 14.09
CA CYS A 242 19.05 -4.37 13.39
C CYS A 242 17.92 -3.88 12.47
N TYR A 243 17.42 -4.75 11.59
CA TYR A 243 16.29 -4.52 10.70
C TYR A 243 15.15 -5.49 11.05
N ASP A 244 13.97 -4.95 11.27
CA ASP A 244 12.77 -5.76 11.50
C ASP A 244 12.20 -6.24 10.17
N THR A 245 12.23 -7.55 9.94
CA THR A 245 11.69 -8.17 8.72
C THR A 245 10.16 -8.16 8.67
N LYS A 246 9.50 -7.85 9.79
CA LYS A 246 8.04 -7.73 9.91
C LYS A 246 7.56 -6.28 9.92
N VAL A 247 8.39 -5.33 9.51
CA VAL A 247 8.04 -3.90 9.51
C VAL A 247 6.80 -3.57 8.68
N TRP A 248 6.55 -4.33 7.61
CA TRP A 248 5.43 -4.15 6.68
C TRP A 248 4.12 -4.81 7.13
N ASP A 249 4.18 -5.73 8.09
CA ASP A 249 3.02 -6.53 8.53
C ASP A 249 2.24 -5.87 9.68
N ARG A 250 2.56 -4.63 10.03
CA ARG A 250 2.06 -3.95 11.23
C ARG A 250 0.85 -3.06 10.93
N GLY A 251 -0.08 -3.00 11.87
CA GLY A 251 -1.19 -2.07 11.86
C GLY A 251 -2.46 -2.61 11.23
N GLU A 252 -3.51 -1.80 11.24
CA GLU A 252 -4.85 -2.22 10.81
C GLU A 252 -4.93 -2.48 9.31
N THR A 253 -4.09 -1.83 8.51
CA THR A 253 -3.98 -2.04 7.06
C THR A 253 -3.67 -3.49 6.72
N SER A 254 -2.64 -4.09 7.34
CA SER A 254 -2.23 -5.47 7.02
C SER A 254 -3.35 -6.48 7.34
N VAL A 255 -4.06 -6.28 8.46
CA VAL A 255 -5.12 -7.18 8.90
C VAL A 255 -6.42 -6.96 8.10
N GLY A 256 -6.84 -5.70 7.94
CA GLY A 256 -8.07 -5.34 7.25
C GLY A 256 -8.01 -5.62 5.76
N TYR A 257 -6.90 -5.24 5.11
CA TYR A 257 -6.76 -5.43 3.67
C TYR A 257 -6.56 -6.91 3.30
N ALA A 258 -5.98 -7.71 4.20
CA ALA A 258 -5.96 -9.17 4.05
C ALA A 258 -7.38 -9.76 3.98
N TRP A 259 -8.33 -9.24 4.76
CA TRP A 259 -9.73 -9.66 4.64
C TRP A 259 -10.34 -9.21 3.30
N GLN A 260 -10.15 -7.95 2.92
CA GLN A 260 -10.70 -7.42 1.66
C GLN A 260 -10.19 -8.18 0.44
N THR A 261 -8.91 -8.52 0.40
CA THR A 261 -8.31 -9.31 -0.69
C THR A 261 -8.71 -10.78 -0.68
N CYS A 262 -9.14 -11.32 0.46
CA CYS A 262 -9.73 -12.66 0.57
C CYS A 262 -11.23 -12.71 0.21
N SER A 263 -11.90 -11.56 0.03
CA SER A 263 -13.35 -11.49 -0.17
C SER A 263 -13.75 -10.82 -1.47
N GLU A 264 -13.37 -9.56 -1.69
CA GLU A 264 -13.80 -8.76 -2.84
C GLU A 264 -12.63 -8.31 -3.72
N MET A 265 -11.51 -7.88 -3.12
CA MET A 265 -10.33 -7.36 -3.80
C MET A 265 -9.40 -8.50 -4.27
N VAL A 266 -9.98 -9.54 -4.88
CA VAL A 266 -9.25 -10.72 -5.36
C VAL A 266 -8.53 -10.36 -6.66
N MET A 267 -7.36 -9.74 -6.52
CA MET A 267 -6.52 -9.30 -7.63
C MET A 267 -5.41 -10.33 -7.85
N PRO A 268 -5.46 -11.14 -8.92
CA PRO A 268 -4.35 -12.02 -9.28
C PRO A 268 -3.20 -11.16 -9.81
N VAL A 269 -2.39 -10.64 -8.89
CA VAL A 269 -1.16 -9.91 -9.21
C VAL A 269 -0.09 -10.95 -9.54
N VAL A 270 0.00 -11.29 -10.83
CA VAL A 270 1.02 -12.22 -11.38
C VAL A 270 2.20 -11.44 -11.97
#